data_AF-A0A5K1JV13-F1
#
_entry.id   AF-A0A5K1JV13-F1
#
_cell.length_a   1.000
_cell.length_b   1.000
_cell.length_c   1.000
_cell.angle_alpha   90.00
_cell.angle_beta   90.00
_cell.angle_gamma   90.00
#
_symmetry.space_group_name_H-M   'P 1'
#
loop_
_entity.id
_entity.type
_entity.pdbx_description
1 polymer ?
#
loop_
_entity_poly.entity_id
_entity_poly.type
_entity_poly.pdbx_seq_one_letter_code
_entity_poly.pdbx_strand_id
1 'polypeptide(L)'
;MGVGIASTSYGLYQFYNTFTLWPPEVRADLRAGIKAKNQGDFDLSERYLRRALQTAQALPLSAFSDEPHLKLSGIAVALAEVLESSNRPSEAYETYSSALAQLRASQATGKLSGKERLRAVALAHKLGEMAEVYQ
;
A
#
# COMPACT_ATOMS: atom_id res chain seq x y z
N MET A 1 -11.14 15.21 14.89
CA MET A 1 -10.87 13.81 15.26
C MET A 1 -10.16 13.16 14.08
N GLY A 2 -8.82 13.17 14.06
CA GLY A 2 -8.02 12.79 12.89
C GLY A 2 -6.85 11.91 13.28
N VAL A 3 -7.14 10.75 13.87
CA VAL A 3 -6.13 9.80 14.36
C VAL A 3 -5.88 8.66 13.35
N GLY A 4 -6.76 8.47 12.36
CA GLY A 4 -6.65 7.39 11.36
C GLY A 4 -5.59 7.61 10.27
N ILE A 5 -5.23 8.85 9.96
CA ILE A 5 -4.20 9.15 8.93
C ILE A 5 -2.80 8.73 9.42
N ALA A 6 -2.56 8.80 10.73
CA ALA A 6 -1.27 8.44 11.32
C ALA A 6 -1.06 6.92 11.44
N SER A 7 -2.11 6.11 11.66
CA SER A 7 -1.93 4.68 11.94
C SER A 7 -1.52 3.86 10.71
N THR A 8 -1.82 4.33 9.49
CA THR A 8 -1.34 3.66 8.26
C THR A 8 0.06 4.13 7.85
N SER A 9 0.43 5.36 8.19
CA SER A 9 1.69 6.00 7.77
C SER A 9 2.82 5.87 8.79
N TYR A 10 2.54 5.80 10.10
CA TYR A 10 3.57 5.65 11.14
C TYR A 10 4.31 4.30 11.06
N GLY A 11 3.67 3.27 10.48
CA GLY A 11 4.32 2.01 10.15
C GLY A 11 5.11 2.03 8.83
N LEU A 12 4.81 2.96 7.92
CA LEU A 12 5.50 3.08 6.63
C LEU A 12 6.86 3.77 6.77
N TYR A 13 7.00 4.72 7.72
CA TYR A 13 8.26 5.48 7.88
C TYR A 13 9.45 4.60 8.31
N GLN A 14 9.22 3.62 9.18
CA GLN A 14 10.19 2.57 9.56
C GLN A 14 10.43 1.53 8.44
N PHE A 15 9.52 1.43 7.47
CA PHE A 15 9.60 0.51 6.33
C PHE A 15 10.66 0.95 5.29
N TYR A 16 11.03 2.24 5.28
CA TYR A 16 11.92 2.84 4.29
C TYR A 16 13.41 2.58 4.52
N ASN A 17 13.83 2.18 5.74
CA ASN A 17 15.26 2.06 6.03
C ASN A 17 15.90 0.74 5.57
N THR A 18 15.13 -0.15 4.93
CA THR A 18 15.63 -1.44 4.44
C THR A 18 15.17 -1.72 3.01
N PHE A 19 15.46 -0.82 2.06
CA PHE A 19 15.18 -1.03 0.63
C PHE A 19 15.81 -2.32 0.07
N THR A 20 16.79 -2.92 0.76
CA THR A 20 17.36 -4.25 0.46
C THR A 20 16.36 -5.40 0.63
N LEU A 21 15.27 -5.23 1.38
CA LEU A 21 14.23 -6.25 1.60
C LEU A 21 13.20 -6.37 0.46
N TRP A 22 13.29 -5.49 -0.54
CA TRP A 22 12.40 -5.49 -1.71
C TRP A 22 13.08 -6.17 -2.90
N PRO A 23 12.33 -6.93 -3.73
CA PRO A 23 12.85 -7.47 -4.98
C PRO A 23 13.49 -6.35 -5.83
N PRO A 24 14.64 -6.61 -6.47
CA PRO A 24 15.34 -5.60 -7.27
C PRO A 24 14.46 -5.01 -8.38
N GLU A 25 13.54 -5.79 -8.94
CA GLU A 25 12.59 -5.41 -10.00
C GLU A 25 11.60 -4.33 -9.53
N VAL A 26 11.21 -4.35 -8.26
CA VAL A 26 10.22 -3.42 -7.69
C VAL A 26 10.90 -2.19 -7.08
N ARG A 27 12.15 -2.35 -6.61
CA ARG A 27 12.86 -1.37 -5.78
C ARG A 27 13.05 -0.01 -6.46
N ALA A 28 13.40 -0.01 -7.74
CA ALA A 28 13.69 1.22 -8.49
C ALA A 28 12.44 2.10 -8.62
N ASP A 29 11.35 1.52 -9.14
CA ASP A 29 10.07 2.22 -9.31
C ASP A 29 9.48 2.61 -7.96
N LEU A 30 9.53 1.74 -6.95
CA LEU A 30 9.04 2.07 -5.61
C LEU A 30 9.76 3.29 -5.02
N ARG A 31 11.10 3.33 -5.11
CA ARG A 31 11.89 4.46 -4.62
C ARG A 31 11.59 5.75 -5.39
N ALA A 32 11.46 5.66 -6.71
CA ALA A 32 11.14 6.81 -7.55
C ALA A 32 9.73 7.36 -7.24
N GLY A 33 8.74 6.48 -7.05
CA GLY A 33 7.38 6.86 -6.70
C GLY A 33 7.30 7.56 -5.34
N ILE A 34 7.91 6.98 -4.30
CA ILE A 34 7.94 7.60 -2.97
C ILE A 34 8.68 8.94 -2.99
N LYS A 35 9.79 9.03 -3.74
CA LYS A 35 10.51 10.29 -3.91
C LYS A 35 9.61 11.36 -4.56
N ALA A 36 8.93 11.03 -5.65
CA ALA A 36 8.03 11.95 -6.34
C ALA A 36 6.85 12.39 -5.45
N LYS A 37 6.26 11.46 -4.69
CA LYS A 37 5.23 11.76 -3.68
C LYS A 37 5.71 12.80 -2.67
N ASN A 38 6.90 12.60 -2.10
CA ASN A 38 7.47 13.51 -1.11
C ASN A 38 7.84 14.88 -1.70
N GLN A 39 8.01 14.96 -3.02
CA GLN A 39 8.23 16.20 -3.76
C GLN A 39 6.92 16.90 -4.17
N GLY A 40 5.76 16.29 -3.90
CA GLY A 40 4.44 16.80 -4.31
C GLY A 40 4.10 16.51 -5.78
N ASP A 41 4.95 15.77 -6.50
CA ASP A 41 4.67 15.35 -7.87
C ASP A 41 3.85 14.06 -7.87
N PHE A 42 2.55 14.22 -7.66
CA PHE A 42 1.62 13.10 -7.50
C PHE A 42 1.39 12.32 -8.80
N ASP A 43 1.37 12.99 -9.95
CA ASP A 43 1.23 12.33 -11.25
C ASP A 43 2.42 11.42 -11.56
N LEU A 44 3.64 11.92 -11.32
CA LEU A 44 4.85 11.11 -11.50
C LEU A 44 4.90 9.97 -10.48
N SER A 45 4.53 10.26 -9.23
CA SER A 45 4.45 9.27 -8.17
C SER A 45 3.51 8.12 -8.52
N GLU A 46 2.30 8.43 -8.97
CA GLU A 46 1.30 7.43 -9.37
C GLU A 46 1.85 6.50 -10.46
N ARG A 47 2.47 7.06 -11.51
CA ARG A 47 3.05 6.28 -12.62
C ARG A 47 4.10 5.28 -12.13
N TYR A 48 4.95 5.69 -11.19
CA TYR A 48 5.95 4.81 -10.62
C TYR A 48 5.33 3.76 -9.68
N LEU A 49 4.40 4.16 -8.81
CA LEU A 49 3.78 3.25 -7.86
C LEU A 49 2.84 2.24 -8.54
N ARG A 50 2.13 2.61 -9.62
CA ARG A 50 1.36 1.66 -10.44
C ARG A 50 2.26 0.61 -11.08
N ARG A 51 3.40 1.02 -11.65
CA ARG A 51 4.39 0.08 -12.21
C ARG A 51 4.98 -0.82 -11.13
N ALA A 52 5.38 -0.25 -9.99
CA ALA A 52 5.88 -1.02 -8.86
C ALA A 52 4.86 -2.06 -8.37
N LEU A 53 3.57 -1.69 -8.27
CA LEU A 53 2.51 -2.59 -7.84
C LEU A 53 2.25 -3.70 -8.86
N GLN A 54 2.19 -3.37 -10.16
CA GLN A 54 2.03 -4.35 -11.24
C GLN A 54 3.19 -5.35 -11.26
N THR A 55 4.43 -4.86 -11.22
CA THR A 55 5.63 -5.71 -11.15
C THR A 55 5.58 -6.58 -9.90
N ALA A 56 5.20 -6.02 -8.75
CA ALA A 56 5.15 -6.76 -7.51
C ALA A 56 4.10 -7.88 -7.52
N GLN A 57 2.93 -7.64 -8.13
CA GLN A 57 1.88 -8.65 -8.29
C GLN A 57 2.24 -9.76 -9.29
N ALA A 58 3.12 -9.48 -10.25
CA ALA A 58 3.60 -10.46 -11.21
C ALA A 58 4.69 -11.40 -10.62
N LEU A 59 5.33 -11.00 -9.52
CA LEU A 59 6.37 -11.78 -8.87
C LEU A 59 5.78 -12.85 -7.94
N PRO A 60 6.45 -14.02 -7.80
CA PRO A 60 6.06 -15.01 -6.81
C PRO A 60 6.25 -14.46 -5.39
N LEU A 61 5.39 -14.88 -4.44
CA LEU A 61 5.47 -14.44 -3.04
C LEU A 61 6.83 -14.74 -2.39
N SER A 62 7.54 -15.78 -2.85
CA SER A 62 8.89 -16.12 -2.38
C SER A 62 9.93 -15.03 -2.67
N ALA A 63 9.71 -14.17 -3.66
CA ALA A 63 10.59 -13.03 -3.97
C ALA A 63 10.58 -11.98 -2.85
N PHE A 64 9.52 -11.92 -2.06
CA PHE A 64 9.32 -10.92 -1.02
C PHE A 64 9.85 -11.36 0.36
N SER A 65 10.46 -12.54 0.49
CA SER A 65 10.96 -13.06 1.76
C SER A 65 9.90 -12.98 2.86
N ASP A 66 10.12 -12.14 3.88
CA ASP A 66 9.22 -12.02 5.02
C ASP A 66 8.06 -11.07 4.76
N GLU A 67 6.88 -11.45 5.26
CA GLU A 67 5.64 -10.67 5.25
C GLU A 67 5.27 -10.17 3.84
N PRO A 68 5.14 -11.07 2.85
CA PRO A 68 4.94 -10.71 1.45
C PRO A 68 3.64 -9.92 1.24
N HIS A 69 2.60 -10.23 2.00
CA HIS A 69 1.32 -9.53 1.88
C HIS A 69 1.39 -8.15 2.53
N LEU A 70 2.21 -7.96 3.56
CA LEU A 70 2.47 -6.64 4.14
C LEU A 70 3.18 -5.73 3.14
N LYS A 71 4.12 -6.29 2.36
CA LYS A 71 4.83 -5.58 1.29
C LYS A 71 3.89 -5.21 0.14
N LEU A 72 3.16 -6.18 -0.41
CA LEU A 72 2.23 -5.93 -1.52
C LEU A 72 1.16 -4.88 -1.15
N SER A 73 0.51 -5.04 0.00
CA SER A 73 -0.48 -4.06 0.48
C SER A 73 0.15 -2.71 0.83
N GLY A 74 1.44 -2.67 1.20
CA GLY A 74 2.19 -1.43 1.43
C GLY A 74 2.33 -0.57 0.17
N ILE A 75 2.61 -1.18 -0.99
CA ILE A 75 2.68 -0.46 -2.27
C ILE A 75 1.29 0.05 -2.65
N ALA A 76 0.25 -0.78 -2.50
CA ALA A 76 -1.12 -0.41 -2.83
C ALA A 76 -1.61 0.77 -1.97
N VAL A 77 -1.27 0.78 -0.67
CA VAL A 77 -1.56 1.89 0.24
C VAL A 77 -0.84 3.17 -0.20
N ALA A 78 0.45 3.09 -0.52
CA ALA A 78 1.20 4.26 -0.98
C ALA A 78 0.61 4.85 -2.27
N LEU A 79 0.15 4.00 -3.19
CA LEU A 79 -0.55 4.41 -4.40
C LEU A 79 -1.90 5.08 -4.08
N ALA A 80 -2.69 4.47 -3.21
CA ALA A 80 -3.99 5.01 -2.82
C ALA A 80 -3.86 6.37 -2.12
N GLU A 81 -2.87 6.56 -1.24
CA GLU A 81 -2.59 7.87 -0.61
C GLU A 81 -2.24 8.96 -1.64
N VAL A 82 -1.54 8.59 -2.73
CA VAL A 82 -1.23 9.51 -3.84
C VAL A 82 -2.50 9.86 -4.62
N LEU A 83 -3.38 8.89 -4.86
CA LEU A 83 -4.68 9.11 -5.50
C LEU A 83 -5.58 10.02 -4.65
N GLU A 84 -5.63 9.83 -3.33
CA GLU A 84 -6.34 10.75 -2.42
C GLU A 84 -5.76 12.17 -2.50
N SER A 85 -4.43 12.29 -2.48
CA SER A 85 -3.73 13.58 -2.58
C SER A 85 -3.94 14.26 -3.94
N SER A 86 -4.26 13.47 -4.98
CA SER A 86 -4.59 13.94 -6.33
C SER A 86 -6.10 14.19 -6.53
N ASN A 87 -6.88 14.26 -5.45
CA ASN A 87 -8.33 14.46 -5.48
C ASN A 87 -9.09 13.39 -6.29
N ARG A 88 -8.61 12.15 -6.27
CA ARG A 88 -9.22 10.97 -6.93
C ARG A 88 -9.66 9.92 -5.89
N PRO A 89 -10.60 10.27 -4.99
CA PRO A 89 -10.97 9.41 -3.86
C PRO A 89 -11.62 8.10 -4.27
N SER A 90 -12.38 8.07 -5.38
CA SER A 90 -13.00 6.84 -5.89
C SER A 90 -11.93 5.80 -6.30
N GLU A 91 -10.89 6.23 -7.01
CA GLU A 91 -9.80 5.32 -7.40
C GLU A 91 -8.94 4.89 -6.20
N ALA A 92 -8.74 5.78 -5.23
CA ALA A 92 -8.09 5.42 -3.97
C ALA A 92 -8.89 4.36 -3.20
N TYR A 93 -10.22 4.53 -3.12
CA TYR A 93 -11.11 3.58 -2.46
C TYR A 93 -11.02 2.20 -3.09
N GLU A 94 -11.10 2.11 -4.41
CA GLU A 94 -10.95 0.84 -5.14
C GLU A 94 -9.58 0.19 -4.90
N THR A 95 -8.52 1.01 -4.84
CA THR A 95 -7.17 0.51 -4.57
C THR A 95 -7.05 -0.08 -3.15
N TYR A 96 -7.59 0.60 -2.13
CA TYR A 96 -7.62 0.08 -0.76
C TYR A 96 -8.53 -1.17 -0.63
N SER A 97 -9.70 -1.16 -1.28
CA SER A 97 -10.66 -2.26 -1.28
C SER A 97 -10.03 -3.52 -1.89
N SER A 98 -9.35 -3.38 -3.02
CA SER A 98 -8.62 -4.47 -3.67
C SER A 98 -7.51 -5.02 -2.77
N ALA A 99 -6.72 -4.14 -2.11
CA ALA A 99 -5.69 -4.57 -1.17
C ALA A 99 -6.27 -5.34 0.03
N LEU A 100 -7.40 -4.89 0.58
CA LEU A 100 -8.09 -5.58 1.66
C LEU A 100 -8.63 -6.95 1.20
N ALA A 101 -9.21 -7.03 0.01
CA ALA A 101 -9.70 -8.27 -0.56
C ALA A 101 -8.58 -9.31 -0.71
N GLN A 102 -7.41 -8.88 -1.20
CA GLN A 102 -6.21 -9.74 -1.32
C GLN A 102 -5.73 -10.26 0.04
N LEU A 103 -5.73 -9.40 1.07
CA LEU A 103 -5.38 -9.83 2.44
C LEU A 103 -6.41 -10.83 2.98
N ARG A 104 -7.71 -10.59 2.81
CA ARG A 104 -8.76 -11.51 3.26
C ARG A 104 -8.68 -12.87 2.57
N ALA A 105 -8.41 -12.90 1.26
CA ALA A 105 -8.19 -14.13 0.53
C ALA A 105 -6.98 -14.91 1.09
N SER A 106 -5.90 -14.20 1.42
CA SER A 106 -4.70 -14.78 2.01
C SER A 106 -4.94 -15.28 3.45
N GLN A 107 -5.76 -14.57 4.22
CA GLN A 107 -6.19 -14.96 5.56
C GLN A 107 -6.99 -16.26 5.57
N ALA A 108 -7.89 -16.44 4.60
CA ALA A 108 -8.68 -17.66 4.47
C ALA A 108 -7.80 -18.92 4.25
N THR A 109 -6.60 -18.73 3.68
CA THR A 109 -5.61 -19.81 3.51
C THR A 109 -4.69 -20.01 4.73
N GLY A 110 -4.88 -19.26 5.81
CA GLY A 110 -4.10 -19.37 7.05
C GLY A 110 -2.70 -18.75 7.00
N LYS A 111 -2.39 -17.95 5.97
CA LYS A 111 -1.02 -17.52 5.65
C LYS A 111 -0.60 -16.16 6.21
N LEU A 112 -1.46 -15.45 6.95
CA LEU A 112 -1.16 -14.10 7.41
C LEU A 112 -0.45 -14.06 8.78
N SER A 113 0.65 -13.30 8.82
CA SER A 113 1.31 -12.89 10.07
C SER A 113 0.39 -12.00 10.92
N GLY A 114 0.77 -11.78 12.19
CA GLY A 114 0.05 -10.85 13.06
C GLY A 114 0.02 -9.42 12.50
N LYS A 115 1.13 -8.97 11.89
CA LYS A 115 1.22 -7.63 11.29
C LYS A 115 0.36 -7.51 10.04
N GLU A 116 0.28 -8.56 9.24
CA GLU A 116 -0.56 -8.59 8.03
C GLU A 116 -2.06 -8.59 8.39
N ARG A 117 -2.44 -9.25 9.49
CA ARG A 117 -3.79 -9.15 10.05
C ARG A 117 -4.12 -7.73 10.51
N LEU A 118 -3.19 -7.08 11.21
CA LEU A 118 -3.36 -5.67 11.60
C LEU A 118 -3.49 -4.74 10.39
N ARG A 119 -2.75 -5.01 9.30
CA ARG A 119 -2.88 -4.27 8.03
C ARG A 119 -4.29 -4.39 7.45
N ALA A 120 -4.89 -5.58 7.47
CA ALA A 120 -6.26 -5.77 6.99
C ALA A 120 -7.28 -4.95 7.82
N VAL A 121 -7.10 -4.89 9.14
CA VAL A 121 -7.93 -4.05 10.02
C VAL A 121 -7.75 -2.57 9.71
N ALA A 122 -6.51 -2.09 9.53
CA ALA A 122 -6.23 -0.70 9.19
C ALA A 122 -6.86 -0.29 7.85
N LEU A 123 -6.78 -1.15 6.83
CA LEU A 123 -7.44 -0.92 5.54
C LEU A 123 -8.97 -0.87 5.67
N ALA A 124 -9.57 -1.78 6.44
CA ALA A 124 -11.01 -1.78 6.68
C ALA A 124 -11.46 -0.49 7.40
N HIS A 125 -10.69 -0.03 8.39
CA HIS A 125 -10.95 1.23 9.07
C HIS A 125 -10.87 2.43 8.10
N LYS A 126 -9.81 2.50 7.30
CA LYS A 126 -9.63 3.56 6.29
C LYS A 126 -10.77 3.59 5.26
N LEU A 127 -11.22 2.42 4.78
CA LEU A 127 -12.37 2.33 3.88
C LEU A 127 -13.67 2.82 4.54
N GLY A 128 -13.84 2.56 5.84
CA GLY A 128 -14.95 3.11 6.61
C GLY A 128 -14.90 4.64 6.72
N GLU A 129 -13.74 5.20 7.05
CA GLU A 129 -13.54 6.66 7.07
C GLU A 129 -13.81 7.28 5.69
N MET A 130 -13.34 6.65 4.61
CA MET A 130 -13.59 7.14 3.24
C MET A 130 -15.08 7.08 2.87
N ALA A 131 -15.80 6.04 3.29
CA ALA A 131 -17.23 5.95 3.04
C ALA A 131 -17.99 7.08 3.76
N GLU A 132 -17.60 7.42 5.00
CA GLU A 132 -18.20 8.55 5.72
C GLU A 132 -17.89 9.91 5.09
N VAL A 133 -16.69 10.10 4.54
CA VAL A 133 -16.24 11.39 3.99
C VAL A 133 -16.74 11.63 2.56
N TYR A 134 -16.89 10.57 1.75
CA TYR A 134 -17.13 10.68 0.30
C TYR A 134 -18.50 10.16 -0.16
N GLN A 135 -19.35 9.59 0.71
CA GLN A 135 -20.73 9.19 0.40
C GLN A 135 -21.73 10.02 1.20
#